data_AF-A0A2E4QJS3-F1
#
_entry.id   AF-A0A2E4QJS3-F1
#
_cell.length_a   1.000
_cell.length_b   1.000
_cell.length_c   1.000
_cell.angle_alpha   90.00
_cell.angle_beta   90.00
_cell.angle_gamma   90.00
#
_symmetry.space_group_name_H-M   'P 1'
#
loop_
_entity.id
_entity.type
_entity.pdbx_description
1 polymer ?
#
loop_
_entity_poly.entity_id
_entity_poly.type
_entity_poly.pdbx_seq_one_letter_code
_entity_poly.pdbx_strand_id
1 'polypeptide(L)' 'MPSSDQLREKLGLGPKPKPLFGNKRSHALNATRKMSKPNLQNKWVVISGKKYRIKLTAREIRTLDKKGISLTSE' A
#
# COMPACT_ATOMS: atom_id res chain seq x y z
N MET A 1 -18.74 -8.12 -2.77
CA MET A 1 -17.73 -7.49 -1.89
C MET A 1 -17.19 -6.28 -2.64
N PRO A 2 -17.10 -5.08 -2.03
CA PRO A 2 -16.56 -3.91 -2.73
C PRO A 2 -15.14 -4.20 -3.23
N SER A 3 -14.81 -3.70 -4.42
CA SER A 3 -13.49 -3.88 -5.00
C SER A 3 -12.41 -3.27 -4.09
N SER A 4 -11.20 -3.83 -4.14
CA SER A 4 -10.02 -3.29 -3.45
C SER A 4 -9.89 -1.78 -3.66
N ASP A 5 -10.08 -1.31 -4.89
CA ASP A 5 -9.90 0.11 -5.23
C ASP A 5 -11.04 0.99 -4.69
N GLN A 6 -12.27 0.48 -4.67
CA GLN A 6 -13.41 1.16 -4.04
C GLN A 6 -13.21 1.31 -2.51
N LEU A 7 -12.54 0.36 -1.86
CA LEU A 7 -12.19 0.46 -0.44
C LEU A 7 -11.05 1.47 -0.19
N ARG A 8 -10.11 1.60 -1.12
CA ARG A 8 -9.02 2.60 -1.05
C ARG A 8 -9.54 4.02 -1.20
N GLU A 9 -10.43 4.25 -2.16
CA GLU A 9 -11.05 5.56 -2.39
C GLU A 9 -11.81 6.05 -1.16
N LYS A 10 -12.55 5.16 -0.48
CA LYS A 10 -13.24 5.48 0.79
C LYS A 10 -12.31 5.89 1.92
N LEU A 11 -11.05 5.45 1.90
CA LEU A 11 -10.01 5.84 2.86
C LEU A 11 -9.27 7.12 2.45
N GLY A 12 -9.65 7.73 1.32
CA GLY A 12 -8.92 8.82 0.68
C GLY A 12 -7.50 8.41 0.29
N LEU A 13 -7.32 7.13 -0.06
CA LEU A 13 -6.09 6.60 -0.64
C LEU A 13 -6.22 6.55 -2.15
N GLY A 14 -5.09 6.73 -2.84
CA GLY A 14 -5.02 6.56 -4.28
C GLY A 14 -5.08 5.08 -4.72
N PRO A 15 -4.91 4.83 -6.03
CA PRO A 15 -4.87 3.48 -6.57
C PRO A 15 -3.72 2.68 -5.96
N LYS A 16 -3.82 1.35 -6.02
CA LYS A 16 -2.77 0.46 -5.52
C LYS A 16 -1.40 0.82 -6.13
N PRO A 17 -0.36 1.01 -5.30
CA PRO A 17 0.99 1.31 -5.78
C PRO A 17 1.49 0.24 -6.74
N LYS A 18 1.93 0.68 -7.92
CA LYS A 18 2.55 -0.17 -8.93
C LYS A 18 4.04 -0.32 -8.64
N PRO A 19 4.67 -1.46 -8.99
CA PRO A 19 6.12 -1.59 -8.88
C PRO A 19 6.82 -0.58 -9.79
N LEU A 20 7.96 -0.07 -9.33
CA LEU A 20 8.82 0.78 -10.14
C LEU A 20 9.80 -0.10 -10.92
N PHE A 21 9.96 0.18 -12.21
CA PHE A 21 10.90 -0.49 -13.08
C PHE A 21 12.13 0.38 -13.30
N GLY A 22 13.32 -0.20 -13.24
CA GLY A 22 14.57 0.51 -13.47
C GLY A 22 15.75 -0.44 -13.64
N ASN A 23 16.97 0.12 -13.61
CA ASN A 23 18.21 -0.65 -13.71
C ASN A 23 19.05 -0.50 -12.44
N LYS A 24 19.62 -1.60 -11.94
CA LYS A 24 20.73 -1.58 -10.98
C LYS A 24 22.02 -1.31 -11.76
N ARG A 25 22.87 -0.41 -11.27
CA ARG A 25 24.20 -0.13 -11.83
C ARG A 25 25.27 -0.73 -10.93
N SER A 26 26.28 -1.36 -11.51
CA SER A 26 27.48 -1.80 -10.78
C SER A 26 28.47 -0.64 -10.59
N HIS A 27 29.56 -0.88 -9.86
CA HIS A 27 30.68 0.06 -9.77
C HIS A 27 31.31 0.36 -11.15
N ALA A 28 31.26 -0.60 -12.08
CA ALA A 28 31.66 -0.44 -13.48
C ALA A 28 30.52 0.07 -14.38
N LEU A 29 29.41 0.55 -13.82
CA LEU A 29 28.24 1.11 -14.53
C LEU A 29 27.43 0.14 -15.40
N ASN A 30 27.69 -1.17 -15.30
CA ASN A 30 26.90 -2.20 -16.00
C ASN A 30 25.44 -2.18 -15.52
N ALA A 31 24.48 -2.17 -16.45
CA ALA A 31 23.06 -2.15 -16.15
C ALA A 31 22.48 -3.57 -16.04
N THR A 32 21.72 -3.82 -14.98
CA THR A 32 20.86 -5.00 -14.84
C THR A 32 19.43 -4.56 -14.57
N ARG A 33 18.44 -5.11 -15.29
CA ARG A 33 17.03 -4.79 -15.06
C ARG A 33 16.63 -5.19 -13.64
N LYS A 34 15.95 -4.30 -12.92
CA LYS A 34 15.44 -4.53 -11.57
C LYS A 34 14.03 -3.97 -11.41
N MET A 35 13.20 -4.72 -10.68
CA MET A 35 11.88 -4.28 -10.24
C MET A 35 11.94 -3.92 -8.74
N SER A 36 11.48 -2.73 -8.39
CA SER A 36 11.28 -2.31 -6.99
C SER A 36 9.82 -2.49 -6.62
N LYS A 37 9.54 -3.48 -5.75
CA LYS A 37 8.17 -3.79 -5.30
C LYS A 37 7.84 -2.93 -4.07
N PRO A 38 6.64 -2.33 -4.00
CA PRO A 38 6.18 -1.67 -2.78
C PRO A 38 5.99 -2.68 -1.65
N ASN A 39 6.31 -2.29 -0.42
CA ASN A 39 6.10 -3.12 0.78
C ASN A 39 4.61 -3.16 1.14
N LEU A 40 3.86 -4.04 0.47
CA LEU A 40 2.43 -4.26 0.68
C LEU A 40 2.21 -5.25 1.84
N GLN A 41 1.41 -4.83 2.81
CA GLN A 41 1.02 -5.61 3.98
C GLN A 41 -0.49 -5.80 4.01
N ASN A 42 -0.93 -6.97 4.47
CA ASN A 42 -2.35 -7.24 4.70
C ASN A 42 -2.72 -6.68 6.08
N LYS A 43 -3.67 -5.75 6.14
CA LYS A 43 -4.18 -5.18 7.40
C LYS A 43 -5.70 -5.17 7.42
N TRP A 44 -6.24 -5.23 8.63
CA TRP A 44 -7.66 -5.03 8.89
C TRP A 44 -7.95 -3.55 9.03
N VAL A 45 -9.01 -3.09 8.37
CA VAL A 45 -9.47 -1.71 8.43
C VAL A 45 -10.97 -1.74 8.70
N VAL A 46 -11.43 -0.96 9.67
CA VAL A 46 -12.85 -0.75 9.92
C VAL A 46 -13.32 0.44 9.09
N ILE A 47 -14.22 0.18 8.14
CA ILE A 47 -14.84 1.22 7.30
C ILE A 47 -16.35 1.15 7.57
N SER A 48 -16.92 2.23 8.12
CA SER A 48 -18.36 2.33 8.40
C SER A 48 -18.90 1.15 9.22
N GLY A 49 -18.16 0.73 10.26
CA GLY A 49 -18.56 -0.36 11.17
C GLY A 49 -18.33 -1.78 10.64
N LYS A 50 -17.81 -1.95 9.42
CA LYS A 50 -17.48 -3.26 8.84
C LYS A 50 -15.97 -3.45 8.74
N LYS A 51 -15.47 -4.62 9.14
CA LYS A 51 -14.06 -5.01 9.05
C LYS A 51 -13.75 -5.53 7.64
N TYR A 52 -12.76 -4.92 6.99
CA TYR A 52 -12.27 -5.33 5.68
C TYR A 52 -10.77 -5.61 5.72
N ARG A 53 -10.32 -6.59 4.94
CA ARG A 53 -8.91 -6.90 4.75
C ARG A 53 -8.39 -6.21 3.50
N ILE A 54 -7.45 -5.28 3.66
CA ILE A 54 -6.91 -4.45 2.56
C ILE A 54 -5.38 -4.61 2.50
N LYS A 55 -4.84 -4.59 1.29
CA LYS A 55 -3.39 -4.51 1.05
C LYS A 55 -2.93 -3.05 1.06
N LEU A 56 -2.22 -2.65 2.10
CA LEU A 56 -1.73 -1.29 2.31
C LEU A 56 -0.19 -1.27 2.31
N THR A 57 0.39 -0.17 1.86
CA THR A 57 1.83 0.07 2.04
C THR A 57 2.12 0.67 3.41
N ALA A 58 3.36 0.53 3.89
CA ALA A 58 3.78 1.14 5.15
C ALA A 58 3.55 2.67 5.21
N ARG A 59 3.68 3.38 4.08
CA ARG A 59 3.40 4.82 4.00
C ARG A 59 1.92 5.12 4.14
N GLU A 60 1.07 4.32 3.50
CA GLU A 60 -0.39 4.45 3.59
C GLU A 60 -0.86 4.15 5.01
N ILE A 61 -0.33 3.11 5.66
CA ILE A 61 -0.58 2.79 7.08
C ILE A 61 -0.30 4.01 7.96
N ARG A 62 0.91 4.59 7.85
CA ARG A 62 1.28 5.81 8.60
C ARG A 62 0.35 7.00 8.31
N THR A 63 -0.17 7.09 7.09
CA THR A 63 -1.10 8.16 6.69
C THR A 63 -2.47 7.97 7.32
N LEU A 64 -2.95 6.71 7.40
CA LEU A 64 -4.20 6.36 8.08
C LEU A 64 -4.08 6.58 9.60
N ASP A 65 -2.94 6.19 10.20
CA ASP A 65 -2.65 6.45 11.62
C ASP A 65 -2.69 7.94 11.93
N LYS A 66 -2.05 8.78 11.08
CA LYS A 66 -2.08 10.24 11.24
C LYS A 66 -3.48 10.83 11.11
N LYS A 67 -4.36 10.21 10.31
CA LYS A 67 -5.76 10.63 10.16
C LYS A 67 -6.66 10.15 11.31
N GLY A 68 -6.15 9.35 12.25
CA GLY A 68 -6.94 8.80 13.36
C GLY A 68 -7.92 7.71 12.93
N ILE A 69 -7.76 7.12 11.74
CA ILE A 69 -8.59 6.00 11.28
C ILE A 69 -8.08 4.76 12.01
N SER A 70 -8.93 4.13 12.84
CA SER A 70 -8.54 2.98 13.63
C SER A 70 -8.23 1.77 12.71
N LEU A 71 -6.94 1.51 12.51
CA LEU A 71 -6.43 0.22 12.07
C LEU A 71 -6.58 -0.74 13.24
N THR A 72 -7.81 -1.22 13.45
CA THR A 72 -8.19 -2.03 14.60
C THR A 72 -7.23 -3.22 14.72
N SER A 73 -6.39 -3.15 15.75
CA SER A 73 -5.57 -4.24 16.23
C SER A 73 -6.36 -4.87 17.36
N GLU A 74 -7.27 -5.78 17.00
CA GLU A 74 -7.51 -6.94 17.87
C GLU A 74 -6.57 -8.03 17.39
#